data_AF-A0A7X6YDY3-F1
#
_entry.id   AF-A0A7X6YDY3-F1
#
_cell.length_a   1.000
_cell.length_b   1.000
_cell.length_c   1.000
_cell.angle_alpha   90.00
_cell.angle_beta   90.00
_cell.angle_gamma   90.00
#
_symmetry.space_group_name_H-M   'P 1'
#
loop_
_entity.id
_entity.type
_entity.pdbx_description
1 polymer ?
#
loop_
_entity_poly.entity_id
_entity_poly.type
_entity_poly.pdbx_seq_one_letter_code
_entity_poly.pdbx_strand_id
1 'polypeptide(L)'
;MNTKRCCRTTRLRTAQRGAMGLFCLLTVSYRALADGVTPYAGLWVGTVALGRVNEVTIAKDANNVDVAPDPAVPTVTADRADILLILHVNGAGQASLLKDVAVMNRNVSGLPGASVADAVAARSDESSLSLVTDPGLYAEFPAQKAIHLSSVVFDFGDAQATAAVDALVAGVVAQAVAFVQGVTPGQIDTAAERNAQVNAQGPVIAADQASCVDSADVAAGFSAFLNTFTPSIVQAVASAPDGADAQQMTAAAQALRDVSFYGDTRALEMVEAVKAAGAVAALNVAARFADTANLYQRYVCGKLFGDTVWAAAACVSTNAVLTVQDLKGGVASAAASEALRIQALSSPYADTRAMDALDAVLEAVIEAAQAASGQTQAERERLAAEAGKAALAQRVARYPLPLTAPTRDYTAFVTSPSFAGAPLVAARAALAAGLLEKADNPLTWPVRVPAVARDAAVNALQAVYAAAALAVRHDVPLAGTFGPGSGDPRYTAEVQPPDGLGPAGLAGTIRLPANHPTHPFRHRRHPDHSTGVDLTRLIRIDFDGEASTHGGMPVAYGVASVTGVYREEIFGLHKPLGANKDIGLKVEGRFQLNRVSRIDTLNAQ
;
A
#
# COMPACT_ATOMS: atom_id res chain seq x y z
N MET A 1 -46.58 -3.91 -60.73
CA MET A 1 -45.91 -3.51 -61.98
C MET A 1 -45.39 -2.08 -61.78
N ASN A 2 -44.14 -1.91 -61.35
CA ASN A 2 -42.90 -1.79 -62.15
C ASN A 2 -42.65 -0.35 -62.65
N THR A 3 -41.74 0.36 -61.98
CA THR A 3 -40.82 1.40 -62.51
C THR A 3 -39.88 1.77 -61.36
N LYS A 4 -38.78 1.05 -61.10
CA LYS A 4 -37.45 1.18 -61.74
C LYS A 4 -37.01 2.62 -62.03
N ARG A 5 -36.21 3.20 -61.13
CA ARG A 5 -34.94 3.87 -61.48
C ARG A 5 -33.84 3.38 -60.54
N CYS A 6 -32.70 3.10 -61.16
CA CYS A 6 -31.54 2.39 -60.65
C CYS A 6 -30.31 3.31 -60.75
N CYS A 7 -29.24 2.91 -60.06
CA CYS A 7 -27.88 3.47 -59.99
C CYS A 7 -27.67 4.61 -58.99
N ARG A 8 -26.67 4.61 -58.10
CA ARG A 8 -25.58 3.64 -57.82
C ARG A 8 -24.98 4.10 -56.49
N THR A 9 -25.02 3.29 -55.43
CA THR A 9 -24.28 3.55 -54.19
C THR A 9 -23.38 2.37 -53.91
N THR A 10 -22.08 2.62 -53.99
CA THR A 10 -21.01 1.66 -53.74
C THR A 10 -21.09 1.20 -52.29
N ARG A 11 -21.26 -0.11 -52.09
CA ARG A 11 -21.13 -0.77 -50.79
C ARG A 11 -19.64 -0.89 -50.44
N LEU A 12 -19.25 -0.40 -49.28
CA LEU A 12 -18.14 -0.98 -48.51
C LEU A 12 -18.73 -1.43 -47.18
N ARG A 13 -18.90 -2.76 -47.06
CA ARG A 13 -19.14 -3.45 -45.81
C ARG A 13 -17.79 -3.63 -45.13
N THR A 14 -17.62 -3.06 -43.95
CA THR A 14 -16.62 -3.51 -42.97
C THR A 14 -17.39 -3.84 -41.69
N ALA A 15 -17.61 -5.13 -41.48
CA ALA A 15 -18.13 -5.68 -40.24
C ALA A 15 -16.95 -6.18 -39.39
N GLN A 16 -16.90 -5.66 -38.16
CA GLN A 16 -16.69 -6.37 -36.89
C GLN A 16 -15.48 -7.33 -36.74
N ARG A 17 -14.65 -6.99 -35.74
CA ARG A 17 -14.30 -7.74 -34.50
C ARG A 17 -12.86 -7.32 -34.14
N GLY A 18 -12.53 -6.67 -33.03
CA GLY A 18 -13.19 -6.60 -31.73
C GLY A 18 -12.32 -7.31 -30.70
N ALA A 19 -11.28 -6.62 -30.20
CA ALA A 19 -10.52 -7.00 -29.01
C ALA A 19 -10.04 -5.70 -28.33
N MET A 20 -10.99 -4.94 -27.76
CA MET A 20 -10.65 -3.93 -26.76
C MET A 20 -10.45 -4.67 -25.44
N GLY A 21 -9.22 -4.60 -24.93
CA GLY A 21 -8.93 -4.90 -23.54
C GLY A 21 -9.76 -3.99 -22.64
N LEU A 22 -10.42 -4.60 -21.67
CA LEU A 22 -11.17 -3.96 -20.62
C LEU A 22 -10.17 -3.19 -19.72
N PHE A 23 -9.83 -1.96 -20.11
CA PHE A 23 -9.21 -1.00 -19.20
C PHE A 23 -10.28 -0.64 -18.16
N CYS A 24 -10.19 -1.25 -16.99
CA CYS A 24 -10.86 -0.78 -15.79
C CYS A 24 -10.32 0.62 -15.48
N LEU A 25 -10.99 1.65 -16.01
CA LEU A 25 -10.88 3.02 -15.54
C LEU A 25 -11.31 3.04 -14.07
N LEU A 26 -10.33 2.90 -13.17
CA LEU A 26 -10.44 3.35 -11.80
C LEU A 26 -10.67 4.86 -11.84
N THR A 27 -11.93 5.27 -11.90
CA THR A 27 -12.34 6.62 -11.53
C THR A 27 -12.08 6.78 -10.05
N VAL A 28 -10.85 7.18 -9.70
CA VAL A 28 -10.51 7.68 -8.38
C VAL A 28 -11.39 8.89 -8.14
N SER A 29 -12.46 8.69 -7.39
CA SER A 29 -13.31 9.78 -6.93
C SER A 29 -12.50 10.56 -5.91
N TYR A 30 -11.82 11.62 -6.34
CA TYR A 30 -11.15 12.56 -5.45
C TYR A 30 -12.21 13.30 -4.64
N ARG A 31 -12.62 12.74 -3.51
CA ARG A 31 -13.09 13.58 -2.40
C ARG A 31 -11.85 14.21 -1.79
N ALA A 32 -11.87 15.52 -1.60
CA ALA A 32 -10.90 16.22 -0.77
C ALA A 32 -10.71 15.40 0.51
N LEU A 33 -9.50 14.88 0.71
CA LEU A 33 -9.13 14.21 1.95
C LEU A 33 -9.32 15.26 3.04
N ALA A 34 -10.39 15.13 3.81
CA ALA A 34 -10.64 16.03 4.91
C ALA A 34 -9.49 15.85 5.91
N ASP A 35 -8.66 16.88 6.06
CA ASP A 35 -7.67 16.94 7.13
C ASP A 35 -8.47 16.89 8.45
N GLY A 36 -8.30 15.82 9.21
CA GLY A 36 -9.14 15.58 10.38
C GLY A 36 -8.75 14.34 11.16
N VAL A 37 -9.00 14.39 12.47
CA VAL A 37 -8.77 13.26 13.37
C VAL A 37 -9.95 12.30 13.28
N THR A 38 -9.70 11.06 12.88
CA THR A 38 -10.74 10.02 12.89
C THR A 38 -10.99 9.50 14.32
N PRO A 39 -12.26 9.31 14.73
CA PRO A 39 -12.56 8.64 16.00
C PRO A 39 -12.14 7.16 16.00
N TYR A 40 -11.93 6.57 14.82
CA TYR A 40 -11.64 5.15 14.63
C TYR A 40 -10.15 4.80 14.60
N ALA A 41 -9.24 5.77 14.80
CA ALA A 41 -7.80 5.53 14.70
C ALA A 41 -7.31 4.42 15.64
N GLY A 42 -6.26 3.69 15.31
CA GLY A 42 -5.64 2.71 16.18
C GLY A 42 -5.73 1.28 15.70
N LEU A 43 -5.39 0.35 16.59
CA LEU A 43 -5.29 -1.07 16.30
C LEU A 43 -6.62 -1.78 16.58
N TRP A 44 -7.11 -2.48 15.58
CA TRP A 44 -8.33 -3.27 15.60
C TRP A 44 -8.00 -4.74 15.34
N VAL A 45 -8.47 -5.60 16.24
CA VAL A 45 -8.18 -7.04 16.17
C VAL A 45 -9.46 -7.81 16.36
N GLY A 46 -9.63 -8.86 15.57
CA GLY A 46 -10.79 -9.71 15.69
C GLY A 46 -10.76 -10.88 14.74
N THR A 47 -11.90 -11.54 14.60
CA THR A 47 -12.02 -12.77 13.82
C THR A 47 -13.07 -12.63 12.74
N VAL A 48 -12.83 -13.30 11.62
CA VAL A 48 -13.84 -13.53 10.58
C VAL A 48 -14.22 -14.99 10.63
N ALA A 49 -15.50 -15.28 10.73
CA ALA A 49 -16.08 -16.60 10.60
C ALA A 49 -16.48 -16.84 9.13
N LEU A 50 -15.57 -17.39 8.34
CA LEU A 50 -15.83 -17.78 6.94
C LEU A 50 -16.77 -18.98 6.92
N GLY A 51 -17.97 -18.77 6.38
CA GLY A 51 -19.03 -19.79 6.34
C GLY A 51 -19.62 -19.99 4.95
N ARG A 52 -19.03 -19.37 3.93
CA ARG A 52 -19.48 -19.48 2.55
C ARG A 52 -18.29 -19.58 1.59
N VAL A 53 -18.44 -20.41 0.57
CA VAL A 53 -17.47 -20.58 -0.53
C VAL A 53 -18.21 -20.83 -1.84
N ASN A 54 -17.70 -20.38 -2.98
CA ASN A 54 -18.27 -20.82 -4.26
C ASN A 54 -17.93 -22.31 -4.49
N GLU A 55 -18.96 -23.12 -4.67
CA GLU A 55 -18.81 -24.57 -4.82
C GLU A 55 -18.19 -24.96 -6.16
N VAL A 56 -17.40 -26.05 -6.11
CA VAL A 56 -16.93 -26.82 -7.27
C VAL A 56 -17.65 -28.17 -7.35
N THR A 57 -18.46 -28.52 -6.34
CA THR A 57 -19.21 -29.78 -6.25
C THR A 57 -20.61 -29.63 -6.82
N ILE A 58 -21.04 -30.62 -7.62
CA ILE A 58 -22.37 -30.62 -8.21
C ILE A 58 -23.35 -31.24 -7.21
N ALA A 59 -24.26 -30.42 -6.69
CA ALA A 59 -25.35 -30.91 -5.86
C ALA A 59 -26.37 -31.66 -6.74
N LYS A 60 -27.02 -32.66 -6.16
CA LYS A 60 -28.14 -33.35 -6.80
C LYS A 60 -29.45 -32.73 -6.34
N ASP A 61 -30.33 -32.41 -7.27
CA ASP A 61 -31.68 -31.94 -6.95
C ASP A 61 -32.55 -33.07 -6.35
N ALA A 62 -33.80 -32.75 -6.00
CA ALA A 62 -34.76 -33.73 -5.47
C ALA A 62 -35.04 -34.91 -6.43
N ASN A 63 -34.67 -34.79 -7.71
CA ASN A 63 -34.80 -35.81 -8.74
C ASN A 63 -33.45 -36.50 -9.07
N ASN A 64 -32.42 -36.30 -8.24
CA ASN A 64 -31.08 -36.86 -8.41
C ASN A 64 -30.33 -36.30 -9.64
N VAL A 65 -30.76 -35.14 -10.16
CA VAL A 65 -30.15 -34.44 -11.30
C VAL A 65 -29.05 -33.52 -10.80
N ASP A 66 -27.90 -33.61 -11.46
CA ASP A 66 -26.73 -32.78 -11.20
C ASP A 66 -27.02 -31.32 -11.57
N VAL A 67 -27.17 -30.45 -10.57
CA VAL A 67 -27.34 -29.00 -10.74
C VAL A 67 -26.09 -28.31 -10.22
N ALA A 68 -25.26 -27.82 -11.15
CA ALA A 68 -24.08 -27.04 -10.79
C ALA A 68 -24.52 -25.70 -10.19
N PRO A 69 -24.10 -25.37 -8.96
CA PRO A 69 -24.30 -24.04 -8.39
C PRO A 69 -23.71 -22.96 -9.31
N ASP A 70 -24.29 -21.76 -9.32
CA ASP A 70 -23.66 -20.63 -10.01
C ASP A 70 -22.31 -20.35 -9.34
N PRO A 71 -21.19 -20.54 -10.05
CA PRO A 71 -19.89 -20.47 -9.42
C PRO A 71 -19.47 -19.01 -9.11
N ALA A 72 -20.29 -18.02 -9.49
CA ALA A 72 -20.16 -16.64 -9.06
C ALA A 72 -20.75 -16.37 -7.66
N VAL A 73 -21.56 -17.28 -7.11
CA VAL A 73 -22.30 -17.08 -5.85
C VAL A 73 -21.81 -18.04 -4.76
N PRO A 74 -21.20 -17.53 -3.67
CA PRO A 74 -20.81 -18.36 -2.53
C PRO A 74 -22.00 -19.05 -1.83
N THR A 75 -21.92 -20.38 -1.68
CA THR A 75 -22.88 -21.22 -0.95
C THR A 75 -22.39 -21.50 0.47
N VAL A 76 -23.30 -21.89 1.37
CA VAL A 76 -22.97 -22.13 2.79
C VAL A 76 -22.11 -23.40 2.92
N THR A 77 -21.04 -23.31 3.71
CA THR A 77 -20.18 -24.45 4.04
C THR A 77 -20.76 -25.28 5.18
N ALA A 78 -20.41 -26.57 5.22
CA ALA A 78 -20.85 -27.46 6.31
C ALA A 78 -20.23 -27.08 7.67
N ASP A 79 -19.03 -26.51 7.66
CA ASP A 79 -18.33 -25.99 8.83
C ASP A 79 -17.68 -24.64 8.48
N ARG A 80 -17.40 -23.83 9.50
CA ARG A 80 -16.79 -22.50 9.33
C ARG A 80 -15.28 -22.55 9.55
N ALA A 81 -14.56 -21.66 8.86
CA ALA A 81 -13.15 -21.39 9.12
C ALA A 81 -12.98 -20.02 9.78
N ASP A 82 -12.34 -19.98 10.94
CA ASP A 82 -12.09 -18.73 11.65
C ASP A 82 -10.70 -18.17 11.27
N ILE A 83 -10.65 -16.93 10.78
CA ILE A 83 -9.40 -16.24 10.42
C ILE A 83 -9.18 -15.00 11.31
N LEU A 84 -7.94 -14.74 11.71
CA LEU A 84 -7.57 -13.55 12.47
C LEU A 84 -7.40 -12.35 11.53
N LEU A 85 -8.09 -11.26 11.83
CA LEU A 85 -8.01 -9.99 11.12
C LEU A 85 -7.36 -8.94 12.02
N ILE A 86 -6.29 -8.32 11.54
CA ILE A 86 -5.55 -7.25 12.22
C ILE A 86 -5.58 -6.02 11.30
N LEU A 87 -6.26 -4.96 11.71
CA LEU A 87 -6.33 -3.70 10.98
C LEU A 87 -5.74 -2.58 11.82
N HIS A 88 -4.98 -1.69 11.19
CA HIS A 88 -4.61 -0.40 11.78
C HIS A 88 -5.32 0.71 11.01
N VAL A 89 -5.91 1.66 11.73
CA VAL A 89 -6.48 2.87 11.17
C VAL A 89 -5.61 4.04 11.58
N ASN A 90 -5.03 4.77 10.64
CA ASN A 90 -4.19 5.90 11.00
C ASN A 90 -5.01 7.11 11.48
N GLY A 91 -4.33 8.13 11.99
CA GLY A 91 -4.98 9.35 12.50
C GLY A 91 -5.83 10.10 11.46
N ALA A 92 -5.56 9.87 10.16
CA ALA A 92 -6.29 10.44 9.03
C ALA A 92 -7.43 9.53 8.51
N GLY A 93 -7.67 8.37 9.12
CA GLY A 93 -8.75 7.46 8.75
C GLY A 93 -8.41 6.40 7.71
N GLN A 94 -7.17 6.30 7.25
CA GLN A 94 -6.78 5.24 6.31
C GLN A 94 -6.56 3.93 7.05
N ALA A 95 -7.17 2.86 6.55
CA ALA A 95 -6.99 1.52 7.09
C ALA A 95 -5.86 0.78 6.36
N SER A 96 -5.10 -0.01 7.10
CA SER A 96 -4.12 -0.95 6.56
C SER A 96 -4.34 -2.32 7.19
N LEU A 97 -4.30 -3.35 6.36
CA LEU A 97 -4.30 -4.74 6.78
C LEU A 97 -2.89 -5.13 7.19
N LEU A 98 -2.76 -5.70 8.40
CA LEU A 98 -1.48 -6.12 8.96
C LEU A 98 -1.34 -7.64 8.97
N LYS A 99 -0.13 -8.11 8.68
CA LYS A 99 0.27 -9.50 8.89
C LYS A 99 0.57 -9.73 10.36
N ASP A 100 1.37 -8.84 10.93
CA ASP A 100 1.76 -8.86 12.32
C ASP A 100 2.00 -7.45 12.86
N VAL A 101 2.03 -7.34 14.19
CA VAL A 101 2.36 -6.12 14.93
C VAL A 101 2.91 -6.48 16.30
N ALA A 102 4.04 -5.89 16.65
CA ALA A 102 4.60 -5.90 17.99
C ALA A 102 4.15 -4.65 18.76
N VAL A 103 3.58 -4.86 19.95
CA VAL A 103 3.33 -3.79 20.91
C VAL A 103 4.53 -3.68 21.83
N MET A 104 5.26 -2.57 21.73
CA MET A 104 6.49 -2.31 22.47
C MET A 104 6.34 -1.09 23.37
N ASN A 105 6.94 -1.12 24.56
CA ASN A 105 6.97 0.02 25.47
C ASN A 105 8.28 0.80 25.29
N ARG A 106 8.16 2.10 25.07
CA ARG A 106 9.27 3.04 24.85
C ARG A 106 9.94 3.46 26.17
N ASN A 107 9.27 3.27 27.32
CA ASN A 107 9.75 3.73 28.62
C ASN A 107 10.46 2.64 29.44
N VAL A 108 10.50 1.40 28.98
CA VAL A 108 11.19 0.31 29.70
C VAL A 108 12.68 0.40 29.39
N SER A 109 13.51 0.62 30.42
CA SER A 109 14.95 0.41 30.30
C SER A 109 15.21 -1.08 30.10
N GLY A 110 15.87 -1.45 29.00
CA GLY A 110 16.09 -2.84 28.58
C GLY A 110 17.06 -3.66 29.44
N LEU A 111 17.01 -3.50 30.77
CA LEU A 111 17.73 -4.34 31.71
C LEU A 111 17.02 -5.70 31.82
N PRO A 112 17.74 -6.83 31.66
CA PRO A 112 17.21 -8.15 31.96
C PRO A 112 16.81 -8.20 33.44
N GLY A 113 15.51 -8.09 33.74
CA GLY A 113 15.00 -8.09 35.11
C GLY A 113 14.07 -6.94 35.50
N ALA A 114 13.74 -6.02 34.59
CA ALA A 114 12.73 -4.99 34.85
C ALA A 114 11.42 -5.64 35.35
N SER A 115 11.00 -5.25 36.56
CA SER A 115 9.81 -5.78 37.22
C SER A 115 8.55 -5.15 36.65
N VAL A 116 7.38 -5.77 36.91
CA VAL A 116 6.08 -5.14 36.60
C VAL A 116 5.95 -3.77 37.29
N ALA A 117 6.59 -3.58 38.45
CA ALA A 117 6.63 -2.31 39.15
C ALA A 117 7.47 -1.25 38.42
N ASP A 118 8.54 -1.63 37.71
CA ASP A 118 9.34 -0.70 36.90
C ASP A 118 8.58 -0.26 35.63
N ALA A 119 7.79 -1.16 35.04
CA ALA A 119 6.88 -0.82 33.94
C ALA A 119 5.74 0.12 34.39
N VAL A 120 5.19 -0.09 35.59
CA VAL A 120 4.16 0.79 36.18
C VAL A 120 4.75 2.13 36.62
N ALA A 121 5.97 2.14 37.18
CA ALA A 121 6.68 3.35 37.59
C ALA A 121 7.11 4.22 36.39
N ALA A 122 7.34 3.60 35.22
CA ALA A 122 7.63 4.26 33.95
C ALA A 122 6.45 5.08 33.38
N ARG A 123 5.34 5.22 34.14
CA ARG A 123 4.11 5.94 33.75
C ARG A 123 3.58 5.47 32.38
N SER A 124 3.48 4.15 32.20
CA SER A 124 3.06 3.57 30.92
C SER A 124 1.56 3.77 30.68
N ASP A 125 1.21 4.93 30.13
CA ASP A 125 -0.04 5.11 29.41
C ASP A 125 0.13 4.72 27.94
N GLU A 126 -0.94 4.77 27.16
CA GLU A 126 -0.90 4.40 25.74
C GLU A 126 0.11 5.24 24.92
N SER A 127 0.49 6.45 25.39
CA SER A 127 1.48 7.28 24.70
C SER A 127 2.92 6.76 24.84
N SER A 128 3.17 5.89 25.82
CA SER A 128 4.46 5.21 25.96
C SER A 128 4.58 3.94 25.12
N LEU A 129 3.53 3.54 24.41
CA LEU A 129 3.51 2.34 23.59
C LEU A 129 3.76 2.67 22.12
N SER A 130 4.36 1.73 21.40
CA SER A 130 4.54 1.76 19.95
C SER A 130 3.99 0.50 19.32
N LEU A 131 3.41 0.65 18.13
CA LEU A 131 2.99 -0.44 17.27
C LEU A 131 4.04 -0.61 16.17
N VAL A 132 4.82 -1.68 16.23
CA VAL A 132 5.94 -1.92 15.31
C VAL A 132 5.60 -3.07 14.37
N THR A 133 5.61 -2.81 13.07
CA THR A 133 5.31 -3.81 12.02
C THR A 133 6.55 -4.20 11.21
N ASP A 134 7.61 -3.37 11.23
CA ASP A 134 8.89 -3.66 10.59
C ASP A 134 9.88 -4.23 11.64
N PRO A 135 10.24 -5.52 11.55
CA PRO A 135 11.22 -6.14 12.46
C PRO A 135 12.60 -5.49 12.42
N GLY A 136 12.96 -4.82 11.32
CA GLY A 136 14.20 -4.05 11.20
C GLY A 136 14.30 -2.90 12.20
N LEU A 137 13.17 -2.44 12.73
CA LEU A 137 13.11 -1.39 13.75
C LEU A 137 13.25 -1.94 15.17
N TYR A 138 13.22 -3.26 15.40
CA TYR A 138 13.31 -3.82 16.75
C TYR A 138 14.62 -3.45 17.48
N ALA A 139 15.71 -3.27 16.74
CA ALA A 139 16.99 -2.85 17.31
C ALA A 139 16.97 -1.40 17.83
N GLU A 140 15.98 -0.59 17.44
CA GLU A 140 15.80 0.79 17.87
C GLU A 140 15.08 0.88 19.22
N PHE A 141 14.46 -0.21 19.67
CA PHE A 141 13.80 -0.30 20.98
C PHE A 141 14.72 -0.99 22.00
N PRO A 142 14.71 -0.54 23.27
CA PRO A 142 15.39 -1.28 24.33
C PRO A 142 14.89 -2.73 24.43
N ALA A 143 15.79 -3.65 24.77
CA ALA A 143 15.45 -5.06 24.91
C ALA A 143 14.34 -5.28 25.94
N GLN A 144 13.21 -5.83 25.52
CA GLN A 144 12.01 -5.95 26.36
C GLN A 144 11.14 -7.15 25.96
N LYS A 145 10.22 -7.53 26.85
CA LYS A 145 9.12 -8.42 26.47
C LYS A 145 8.08 -7.60 25.69
N ALA A 146 7.77 -8.04 24.47
CA ALA A 146 6.74 -7.43 23.63
C ALA A 146 5.56 -8.40 23.44
N ILE A 147 4.37 -7.85 23.20
CA ILE A 147 3.22 -8.63 22.74
C ILE A 147 3.27 -8.64 21.23
N HIS A 148 3.29 -9.83 20.63
CA HIS A 148 3.26 -9.99 19.17
C HIS A 148 1.93 -10.57 18.75
N LEU A 149 1.18 -9.83 17.93
CA LEU A 149 -0.05 -10.29 17.30
C LEU A 149 0.28 -10.61 15.85
N SER A 150 -0.13 -11.78 15.37
CA SER A 150 0.15 -12.22 14.00
C SER A 150 -0.99 -13.06 13.45
N SER A 151 -1.35 -12.81 12.20
CA SER A 151 -2.28 -13.64 11.44
C SER A 151 -1.51 -14.61 10.55
N VAL A 152 -1.81 -15.90 10.69
CA VAL A 152 -1.23 -16.97 9.86
C VAL A 152 -1.79 -16.99 8.43
N VAL A 153 -2.87 -16.25 8.19
CA VAL A 153 -3.62 -16.28 6.93
C VAL A 153 -3.05 -15.28 5.92
N PHE A 154 -2.33 -14.26 6.38
CA PHE A 154 -1.84 -13.18 5.55
C PHE A 154 -0.32 -13.24 5.40
N ASP A 155 0.14 -13.19 4.16
CA ASP A 155 1.52 -12.90 3.82
C ASP A 155 1.55 -11.94 2.64
N PHE A 156 2.46 -10.97 2.67
CA PHE A 156 2.48 -9.87 1.73
C PHE A 156 3.81 -9.85 0.99
N GLY A 157 3.83 -10.43 -0.21
CA GLY A 157 4.93 -10.15 -1.14
C GLY A 157 4.80 -8.72 -1.67
N ASP A 158 5.93 -8.09 -1.96
CA ASP A 158 5.91 -6.86 -2.77
C ASP A 158 5.83 -7.23 -4.25
N ALA A 159 4.60 -7.23 -4.76
CA ALA A 159 4.34 -7.59 -6.15
C ALA A 159 4.99 -6.64 -7.16
N GLN A 160 5.28 -5.39 -6.77
CA GLN A 160 5.89 -4.42 -7.66
C GLN A 160 7.33 -4.82 -7.99
N ALA A 161 8.04 -5.48 -7.07
CA ALA A 161 9.39 -5.98 -7.33
C ALA A 161 9.38 -7.04 -8.45
N THR A 162 8.46 -8.00 -8.39
CA THR A 162 8.28 -9.00 -9.46
C THR A 162 7.80 -8.37 -10.76
N ALA A 163 6.85 -7.43 -10.69
CA ALA A 163 6.35 -6.71 -11.87
C ALA A 163 7.45 -5.92 -12.58
N ALA A 164 8.45 -5.42 -11.85
CA ALA A 164 9.63 -4.78 -12.43
C ALA A 164 10.40 -5.72 -13.36
N VAL A 165 10.60 -6.96 -12.92
CA VAL A 165 11.29 -7.99 -13.69
C VAL A 165 10.44 -8.39 -14.90
N ASP A 166 9.13 -8.54 -14.73
CA ASP A 166 8.21 -8.88 -15.83
C ASP A 166 8.16 -7.81 -16.91
N ALA A 167 8.10 -6.53 -16.54
CA ALA A 167 8.14 -5.39 -17.46
C ALA A 167 9.45 -5.38 -18.27
N LEU A 168 10.59 -5.60 -17.60
CA LEU A 168 11.90 -5.71 -18.25
C LEU A 168 11.95 -6.89 -19.21
N VAL A 169 11.48 -8.07 -18.81
CA VAL A 169 11.45 -9.26 -19.68
C VAL A 169 10.57 -9.01 -20.91
N ALA A 170 9.40 -8.38 -20.73
CA ALA A 170 8.51 -8.05 -21.85
C ALA A 170 9.20 -7.13 -22.87
N GLY A 171 9.90 -6.08 -22.42
CA GLY A 171 10.66 -5.18 -23.28
C GLY A 171 11.80 -5.86 -24.02
N VAL A 172 12.62 -6.64 -23.30
CA VAL A 172 13.73 -7.41 -23.87
C VAL A 172 13.23 -8.41 -24.92
N VAL A 173 12.19 -9.20 -24.60
CA VAL A 173 11.67 -10.23 -25.48
C VAL A 173 11.09 -9.61 -26.75
N ALA A 174 10.36 -8.49 -26.65
CA ALA A 174 9.82 -7.80 -27.81
C ALA A 174 10.94 -7.39 -28.81
N GLN A 175 12.04 -6.84 -28.31
CA GLN A 175 13.18 -6.46 -29.15
C GLN A 175 13.95 -7.67 -29.69
N ALA A 176 14.16 -8.71 -28.87
CA ALA A 176 14.82 -9.93 -29.30
C ALA A 176 14.03 -10.64 -30.42
N VAL A 177 12.71 -10.72 -30.29
CA VAL A 177 11.81 -11.28 -31.30
C VAL A 177 11.89 -10.46 -32.59
N ALA A 178 11.82 -9.13 -32.50
CA ALA A 178 11.94 -8.25 -33.67
C ALA A 178 13.28 -8.43 -34.40
N PHE A 179 14.38 -8.54 -33.66
CA PHE A 179 15.69 -8.83 -34.22
C PHE A 179 15.72 -10.21 -34.91
N VAL A 180 15.29 -11.27 -34.21
CA VAL A 180 15.27 -12.64 -34.74
C VAL A 180 14.46 -12.72 -36.02
N GLN A 181 13.37 -11.96 -36.16
CA GLN A 181 12.59 -11.90 -37.40
C GLN A 181 13.42 -11.39 -38.60
N GLY A 182 14.29 -10.42 -38.39
CA GLY A 182 15.12 -9.80 -39.44
C GLY A 182 16.36 -10.61 -39.85
N VAL A 183 16.80 -11.59 -39.06
CA VAL A 183 18.00 -12.39 -39.35
C VAL A 183 17.76 -13.38 -40.51
N THR A 184 18.66 -13.46 -41.49
CA THR A 184 18.49 -14.31 -42.68
C THR A 184 19.16 -15.69 -42.56
N PRO A 185 18.70 -16.71 -43.31
CA PRO A 185 19.46 -17.95 -43.50
C PRO A 185 20.90 -17.67 -43.97
N GLY A 186 21.90 -18.37 -43.44
CA GLY A 186 23.32 -18.07 -43.63
C GLY A 186 23.95 -17.20 -42.52
N GLN A 187 23.15 -16.61 -41.63
CA GLN A 187 23.64 -15.87 -40.46
C GLN A 187 23.46 -16.64 -39.13
N ILE A 188 22.83 -17.82 -39.17
CA ILE A 188 22.42 -18.60 -37.98
C ILE A 188 22.60 -20.11 -38.16
N ASP A 189 23.25 -20.52 -39.24
CA ASP A 189 23.31 -21.92 -39.67
C ASP A 189 24.22 -22.72 -38.72
N THR A 190 25.26 -22.07 -38.19
CA THR A 190 26.17 -22.65 -37.21
C THR A 190 25.98 -22.06 -35.81
N ALA A 191 26.38 -22.82 -34.79
CA ALA A 191 26.40 -22.32 -33.42
C ALA A 191 27.33 -21.09 -33.25
N ALA A 192 28.43 -21.03 -34.01
CA ALA A 192 29.36 -19.90 -33.98
C ALA A 192 28.70 -18.60 -34.50
N GLU A 193 27.96 -18.69 -35.61
CA GLU A 193 27.23 -17.55 -36.17
C GLU A 193 26.12 -17.08 -35.22
N ARG A 194 25.32 -18.01 -34.64
CA ARG A 194 24.32 -17.65 -33.64
C ARG A 194 24.94 -16.97 -32.42
N ASN A 195 26.04 -17.51 -31.90
CA ASN A 195 26.75 -16.90 -30.76
C ASN A 195 27.31 -15.51 -31.12
N ALA A 196 27.76 -15.30 -32.36
CA ALA A 196 28.18 -13.98 -32.82
C ALA A 196 27.01 -12.99 -32.81
N GLN A 197 25.82 -13.38 -33.27
CA GLN A 197 24.61 -12.55 -33.21
C GLN A 197 24.21 -12.23 -31.76
N VAL A 198 24.22 -13.22 -30.86
CA VAL A 198 23.91 -13.03 -29.43
C VAL A 198 24.89 -12.05 -28.78
N ASN A 199 26.19 -12.19 -29.04
CA ASN A 199 27.22 -11.36 -28.46
C ASN A 199 27.19 -9.92 -28.98
N ALA A 200 26.84 -9.73 -30.26
CA ALA A 200 26.72 -8.42 -30.87
C ALA A 200 25.44 -7.70 -30.44
N GLN A 201 24.29 -8.38 -30.50
CA GLN A 201 22.99 -7.74 -30.30
C GLN A 201 22.53 -7.72 -28.83
N GLY A 202 22.99 -8.65 -27.99
CA GLY A 202 22.64 -8.70 -26.57
C GLY A 202 22.90 -7.38 -25.82
N PRO A 203 24.10 -6.77 -25.94
CA PRO A 203 24.39 -5.46 -25.35
C PRO A 203 23.53 -4.31 -25.91
N VAL A 204 23.15 -4.35 -27.19
CA VAL A 204 22.29 -3.34 -27.82
C VAL A 204 20.90 -3.36 -27.20
N ILE A 205 20.27 -4.55 -27.15
CA ILE A 205 18.95 -4.73 -26.52
C ILE A 205 19.01 -4.35 -25.04
N ALA A 206 20.08 -4.72 -24.33
CA ALA A 206 20.25 -4.36 -22.93
C ALA A 206 20.33 -2.83 -22.71
N ALA A 207 21.06 -2.12 -23.58
CA ALA A 207 21.16 -0.66 -23.52
C ALA A 207 19.82 0.02 -23.81
N ASP A 208 19.03 -0.50 -24.75
CA ASP A 208 17.69 0.01 -25.05
C ASP A 208 16.69 -0.19 -23.90
N GLN A 209 17.02 -1.01 -22.90
CA GLN A 209 16.22 -1.21 -21.69
C GLN A 209 16.72 -0.39 -20.49
N ALA A 210 17.74 0.46 -20.66
CA ALA A 210 18.26 1.31 -19.58
C ALA A 210 17.15 2.19 -18.98
N SER A 211 16.29 2.79 -19.81
CA SER A 211 15.18 3.62 -19.33
C SER A 211 14.15 2.83 -18.51
N CYS A 212 13.96 1.53 -18.79
CA CYS A 212 13.08 0.67 -18.00
C CYS A 212 13.66 0.43 -16.59
N VAL A 213 14.98 0.23 -16.51
CA VAL A 213 15.69 0.08 -15.23
C VAL A 213 15.65 1.38 -14.44
N ASP A 214 15.97 2.51 -15.08
CA ASP A 214 15.95 3.83 -14.44
C ASP A 214 14.54 4.20 -13.96
N SER A 215 13.52 3.91 -14.77
CA SER A 215 12.12 4.20 -14.41
C SER A 215 11.55 3.24 -13.36
N ALA A 216 12.24 2.15 -13.04
CA ALA A 216 11.88 1.29 -11.92
C ALA A 216 12.19 1.96 -10.56
N ASP A 217 13.20 2.84 -10.50
CA ASP A 217 13.51 3.63 -9.31
C ASP A 217 12.56 4.84 -9.18
N VAL A 218 11.32 4.54 -8.82
CA VAL A 218 10.28 5.58 -8.60
C VAL A 218 10.59 6.48 -7.41
N ALA A 219 11.44 6.06 -6.47
CA ALA A 219 11.90 6.91 -5.39
C ALA A 219 12.77 8.04 -5.95
N ALA A 220 13.77 7.71 -6.79
CA ALA A 220 14.58 8.70 -7.48
C ALA A 220 13.75 9.59 -8.42
N GLY A 221 12.81 9.01 -9.16
CA GLY A 221 11.90 9.76 -10.03
C GLY A 221 11.04 10.78 -9.27
N PHE A 222 10.47 10.39 -8.13
CA PHE A 222 9.72 11.31 -7.26
C PHE A 222 10.62 12.40 -6.66
N SER A 223 11.83 12.06 -6.19
CA SER A 223 12.80 13.05 -5.71
C SER A 223 13.19 14.06 -6.80
N ALA A 224 13.35 13.62 -8.05
CA ALA A 224 13.60 14.52 -9.17
C ALA A 224 12.40 15.46 -9.42
N PHE A 225 11.17 14.96 -9.32
CA PHE A 225 9.97 15.80 -9.39
C PHE A 225 9.95 16.86 -8.29
N LEU A 226 10.25 16.51 -7.04
CA LEU A 226 10.31 17.46 -5.92
C LEU A 226 11.31 18.59 -6.16
N ASN A 227 12.44 18.32 -6.84
CA ASN A 227 13.40 19.36 -7.21
C ASN A 227 12.86 20.36 -8.24
N THR A 228 11.90 19.95 -9.08
CA THR A 228 11.24 20.83 -10.06
C THR A 228 10.05 21.58 -9.46
N PHE A 229 9.34 20.97 -8.52
CA PHE A 229 8.16 21.54 -7.87
C PHE A 229 8.54 22.47 -6.71
N THR A 230 9.38 23.46 -7.00
CA THR A 230 9.94 24.40 -6.01
C THR A 230 8.88 25.20 -5.24
N PRO A 231 9.19 25.81 -4.08
CA PRO A 231 8.25 26.61 -3.31
C PRO A 231 7.53 27.70 -4.11
N SER A 232 8.21 28.35 -5.06
CA SER A 232 7.60 29.35 -5.95
C SER A 232 6.58 28.72 -6.91
N ILE A 233 6.86 27.53 -7.44
CA ILE A 233 5.93 26.82 -8.31
C ILE A 233 4.73 26.32 -7.50
N VAL A 234 4.94 25.79 -6.28
CA VAL A 234 3.84 25.41 -5.38
C VAL A 234 2.88 26.59 -5.15
N GLN A 235 3.41 27.78 -4.86
CA GLN A 235 2.59 28.98 -4.67
C GLN A 235 1.87 29.41 -5.95
N ALA A 236 2.53 29.32 -7.11
CA ALA A 236 1.92 29.63 -8.40
C ALA A 236 0.76 28.67 -8.73
N VAL A 237 0.97 27.37 -8.55
CA VAL A 237 -0.07 26.33 -8.74
C VAL A 237 -1.25 26.54 -7.79
N ALA A 238 -0.99 26.85 -6.51
CA ALA A 238 -2.06 27.11 -5.54
C ALA A 238 -2.84 28.41 -5.82
N SER A 239 -2.18 29.41 -6.42
CA SER A 239 -2.81 30.71 -6.73
C SER A 239 -3.58 30.69 -8.06
N ALA A 240 -3.15 29.85 -9.00
CA ALA A 240 -3.80 29.64 -10.28
C ALA A 240 -3.90 28.13 -10.60
N PRO A 241 -4.90 27.42 -10.03
CA PRO A 241 -5.05 25.97 -10.16
C PRO A 241 -5.16 25.44 -11.60
N ASP A 242 -5.62 26.30 -12.52
CA ASP A 242 -5.76 26.02 -13.95
C ASP A 242 -4.71 26.74 -14.82
N GLY A 243 -3.73 27.41 -14.19
CA GLY A 243 -2.69 28.18 -14.85
C GLY A 243 -1.61 27.33 -15.53
N ALA A 244 -0.68 27.99 -16.23
CA ALA A 244 0.37 27.32 -17.00
C ALA A 244 1.28 26.43 -16.14
N ASP A 245 1.71 26.91 -14.96
CA ASP A 245 2.52 26.12 -14.02
C ASP A 245 1.77 24.88 -13.52
N ALA A 246 0.47 25.02 -13.25
CA ALA A 246 -0.36 23.91 -12.78
C ALA A 246 -0.54 22.84 -13.87
N GLN A 247 -0.78 23.26 -15.12
CA GLN A 247 -0.85 22.36 -16.27
C GLN A 247 0.48 21.65 -16.51
N GLN A 248 1.61 22.39 -16.44
CA GLN A 248 2.95 21.84 -16.61
C GLN A 248 3.27 20.80 -15.53
N MET A 249 2.98 21.10 -14.25
CA MET A 249 3.24 20.19 -13.14
C MET A 249 2.31 18.97 -13.17
N THR A 250 1.05 19.12 -13.56
CA THR A 250 0.16 17.96 -13.80
C THR A 250 0.70 17.09 -14.92
N ALA A 251 1.16 17.65 -16.03
CA ALA A 251 1.74 16.89 -17.14
C ALA A 251 3.04 16.17 -16.73
N ALA A 252 3.91 16.83 -15.96
CA ALA A 252 5.13 16.22 -15.43
C ALA A 252 4.82 15.07 -14.47
N ALA A 253 3.83 15.23 -13.58
CA ALA A 253 3.37 14.18 -12.68
C ALA A 253 2.74 12.99 -13.43
N GLN A 254 1.95 13.25 -14.48
CA GLN A 254 1.41 12.20 -15.35
C GLN A 254 2.52 11.46 -16.09
N ALA A 255 3.52 12.17 -16.63
CA ALA A 255 4.66 11.55 -17.27
C ALA A 255 5.45 10.64 -16.31
N LEU A 256 5.65 11.06 -15.05
CA LEU A 256 6.29 10.23 -14.03
C LEU A 256 5.50 8.95 -13.73
N ARG A 257 4.17 9.05 -13.64
CA ARG A 257 3.29 7.90 -13.47
C ARG A 257 3.35 6.96 -14.68
N ASP A 258 3.35 7.51 -15.89
CA ASP A 258 3.20 6.75 -17.13
C ASP A 258 4.52 6.13 -17.64
N VAL A 259 5.68 6.67 -17.25
CA VAL A 259 6.99 6.14 -17.66
C VAL A 259 7.40 4.88 -16.89
N SER A 260 6.87 4.70 -15.66
CA SER A 260 7.18 3.56 -14.81
C SER A 260 6.05 2.53 -14.84
N PHE A 261 6.39 1.24 -14.91
CA PHE A 261 5.42 0.15 -14.73
C PHE A 261 4.73 0.21 -13.34
N TYR A 262 5.39 0.83 -12.36
CA TYR A 262 4.92 0.91 -10.99
C TYR A 262 3.66 1.79 -10.88
N GLY A 263 3.52 2.79 -11.74
CA GLY A 263 2.37 3.70 -11.75
C GLY A 263 2.30 4.63 -10.54
N ASP A 264 3.44 5.18 -10.10
CA ASP A 264 3.52 6.04 -8.91
C ASP A 264 2.66 7.31 -9.08
N THR A 265 1.64 7.46 -8.24
CA THR A 265 0.67 8.57 -8.28
C THR A 265 1.00 9.70 -7.33
N ARG A 266 2.04 9.59 -6.50
CA ARG A 266 2.35 10.56 -5.44
C ARG A 266 2.48 11.99 -5.95
N ALA A 267 3.21 12.19 -7.06
CA ALA A 267 3.38 13.51 -7.66
C ALA A 267 2.03 14.10 -8.14
N LEU A 268 1.14 13.27 -8.69
CA LEU A 268 -0.16 13.72 -9.17
C LEU A 268 -1.06 14.10 -7.99
N GLU A 269 -1.13 13.24 -6.97
CA GLU A 269 -1.87 13.51 -5.73
C GLU A 269 -1.38 14.79 -5.03
N MET A 270 -0.08 15.03 -5.06
CA MET A 270 0.54 16.22 -4.52
C MET A 270 0.11 17.49 -5.27
N VAL A 271 0.18 17.49 -6.60
CA VAL A 271 -0.23 18.64 -7.42
C VAL A 271 -1.71 18.94 -7.21
N GLU A 272 -2.57 17.93 -7.24
CA GLU A 272 -4.01 18.10 -7.02
C GLU A 272 -4.34 18.59 -5.60
N ALA A 273 -3.60 18.12 -4.59
CA ALA A 273 -3.74 18.63 -3.24
C ALA A 273 -3.31 20.10 -3.12
N VAL A 274 -2.22 20.50 -3.76
CA VAL A 274 -1.75 21.90 -3.77
C VAL A 274 -2.75 22.82 -4.47
N LYS A 275 -3.33 22.38 -5.59
CA LYS A 275 -4.41 23.11 -6.28
C LYS A 275 -5.60 23.36 -5.35
N ALA A 276 -5.92 22.40 -4.48
CA ALA A 276 -7.02 22.50 -3.52
C ALA A 276 -6.68 23.32 -2.26
N ALA A 277 -5.40 23.45 -1.90
CA ALA A 277 -4.96 23.98 -0.60
C ALA A 277 -5.05 25.51 -0.43
N GLY A 278 -5.16 26.27 -1.53
CA GLY A 278 -4.99 27.72 -1.50
C GLY A 278 -3.56 28.16 -1.10
N ALA A 279 -3.20 29.41 -1.39
CA ALA A 279 -1.80 29.85 -1.34
C ALA A 279 -1.11 29.77 0.03
N VAL A 280 -1.85 29.94 1.14
CA VAL A 280 -1.29 29.99 2.51
C VAL A 280 -0.89 28.60 3.02
N ALA A 281 -1.67 27.56 2.71
CA ALA A 281 -1.42 26.19 3.18
C ALA A 281 -0.63 25.33 2.19
N ALA A 282 -0.45 25.82 0.95
CA ALA A 282 0.14 25.06 -0.16
C ALA A 282 1.51 24.44 0.15
N LEU A 283 2.39 25.16 0.85
CA LEU A 283 3.72 24.65 1.18
C LEU A 283 3.69 23.52 2.21
N ASN A 284 2.82 23.60 3.23
CA ASN A 284 2.62 22.52 4.19
C ASN A 284 1.92 21.31 3.54
N VAL A 285 1.02 21.56 2.58
CA VAL A 285 0.42 20.51 1.77
C VAL A 285 1.45 19.83 0.88
N ALA A 286 2.37 20.58 0.24
CA ALA A 286 3.46 19.99 -0.51
C ALA A 286 4.42 19.19 0.40
N ALA A 287 4.81 19.76 1.54
CA ALA A 287 5.69 19.11 2.50
C ALA A 287 5.17 17.74 2.98
N ARG A 288 3.85 17.58 3.12
CA ARG A 288 3.27 16.28 3.53
C ARG A 288 3.55 15.14 2.56
N PHE A 289 3.64 15.43 1.27
CA PHE A 289 3.97 14.42 0.25
C PHE A 289 5.48 14.20 0.16
N ALA A 290 6.28 15.22 0.49
CA ALA A 290 7.73 15.11 0.58
C ALA A 290 8.18 14.30 1.81
N ASP A 291 7.37 14.26 2.88
CA ASP A 291 7.60 13.44 4.08
C ASP A 291 7.34 11.94 3.82
N THR A 292 8.11 11.33 2.93
CA THR A 292 7.96 9.92 2.54
C THR A 292 8.29 8.94 3.66
N ALA A 293 9.02 9.39 4.68
CA ALA A 293 9.36 8.59 5.86
C ALA A 293 8.33 8.74 6.99
N ASN A 294 7.26 9.53 6.78
CA ASN A 294 6.20 9.77 7.74
C ASN A 294 6.72 10.31 9.09
N LEU A 295 7.75 11.16 9.04
CA LEU A 295 8.42 11.71 10.21
C LEU A 295 7.48 12.60 11.03
N TYR A 296 6.62 13.37 10.39
CA TYR A 296 5.67 14.23 11.09
C TYR A 296 4.72 13.43 12.00
N GLN A 297 4.06 12.38 11.48
CA GLN A 297 3.14 11.59 12.31
C GLN A 297 3.90 10.82 13.39
N ARG A 298 5.06 10.25 13.04
CA ARG A 298 5.91 9.54 14.01
C ARG A 298 6.37 10.46 15.14
N TYR A 299 6.62 11.73 14.85
CA TYR A 299 6.98 12.74 15.84
C TYR A 299 5.82 13.08 16.77
N VAL A 300 4.66 13.48 16.24
CA VAL A 300 3.53 13.90 17.09
C VAL A 300 2.94 12.74 17.92
N CYS A 301 3.18 11.50 17.50
CA CYS A 301 2.77 10.28 18.21
C CYS A 301 3.94 9.54 18.89
N GLY A 302 5.13 10.15 18.87
CA GLY A 302 6.35 9.61 19.43
C GLY A 302 6.52 9.94 20.91
N LYS A 303 7.42 9.20 21.57
CA LYS A 303 7.69 9.39 23.01
C LYS A 303 8.18 10.79 23.34
N LEU A 304 9.06 11.35 22.52
CA LEU A 304 9.63 12.68 22.74
C LEU A 304 8.53 13.74 22.90
N PHE A 305 7.53 13.70 22.01
CA PHE A 305 6.41 14.64 22.04
C PHE A 305 5.51 14.39 23.27
N GLY A 306 5.19 13.13 23.56
CA GLY A 306 4.40 12.75 24.74
C GLY A 306 5.05 13.14 26.07
N ASP A 307 6.35 12.89 26.24
CA ASP A 307 7.12 13.29 27.42
C ASP A 307 7.16 14.82 27.57
N THR A 308 7.22 15.54 26.45
CA THR A 308 7.21 17.01 26.44
C THR A 308 5.90 17.56 27.00
N VAL A 309 4.75 16.96 26.69
CA VAL A 309 3.45 17.35 27.26
C VAL A 309 3.48 17.26 28.79
N TRP A 310 3.97 16.14 29.32
CA TRP A 310 4.06 15.93 30.76
C TRP A 310 5.09 16.85 31.43
N ALA A 311 6.26 17.03 30.83
CA ALA A 311 7.30 17.91 31.36
C ALA A 311 6.85 19.38 31.35
N ALA A 312 6.16 19.81 30.29
CA ALA A 312 5.54 21.13 30.21
C ALA A 312 4.49 21.32 31.31
N ALA A 313 3.58 20.35 31.48
CA ALA A 313 2.54 20.39 32.51
C ALA A 313 3.12 20.50 33.93
N ALA A 314 4.18 19.73 34.24
CA ALA A 314 4.88 19.82 35.52
C ALA A 314 5.57 21.18 35.71
N CYS A 315 6.12 21.76 34.64
CA CYS A 315 6.75 23.08 34.69
C CYS A 315 5.73 24.19 34.96
N VAL A 316 4.64 24.25 34.18
CA VAL A 316 3.60 25.29 34.33
C VAL A 316 2.77 25.14 35.60
N SER A 317 2.74 23.95 36.21
CA SER A 317 2.05 23.76 37.49
C SER A 317 2.71 24.55 38.62
N THR A 318 4.03 24.73 38.55
CA THR A 318 4.82 25.55 39.48
C THR A 318 4.87 27.02 39.11
N ASN A 319 4.81 27.35 37.80
CA ASN A 319 4.85 28.71 37.30
C ASN A 319 3.91 28.88 36.07
N ALA A 320 2.69 29.36 36.30
CA ALA A 320 1.69 29.53 35.26
C ALA A 320 1.90 30.75 34.34
N VAL A 321 2.97 31.54 34.55
CA VAL A 321 3.30 32.74 33.75
C VAL A 321 4.21 32.41 32.57
N LEU A 322 4.73 31.18 32.49
CA LEU A 322 5.60 30.74 31.40
C LEU A 322 4.89 30.85 30.04
N THR A 323 5.64 31.33 29.06
CA THR A 323 5.22 31.36 27.65
C THR A 323 5.64 30.09 26.93
N VAL A 324 5.10 29.88 25.72
CA VAL A 324 5.53 28.77 24.86
C VAL A 324 7.03 28.86 24.54
N GLN A 325 7.57 30.07 24.36
CA GLN A 325 9.01 30.26 24.11
C GLN A 325 9.87 29.88 25.32
N ASP A 326 9.42 30.17 26.54
CA ASP A 326 10.14 29.75 27.75
C ASP A 326 10.19 28.22 27.85
N LEU A 327 9.09 27.53 27.53
CA LEU A 327 9.05 26.08 27.54
C LEU A 327 9.94 25.47 26.44
N LYS A 328 9.92 26.02 25.22
CA LYS A 328 10.81 25.61 24.11
C LYS A 328 12.29 25.87 24.42
N GLY A 329 12.61 26.93 25.15
CA GLY A 329 13.96 27.20 25.64
C GLY A 329 14.38 26.30 26.81
N GLY A 330 13.44 25.60 27.44
CA GLY A 330 13.66 24.72 28.58
C GLY A 330 13.24 23.28 28.31
N VAL A 331 12.15 22.84 28.96
CA VAL A 331 11.70 21.45 29.00
C VAL A 331 11.28 20.87 27.65
N ALA A 332 10.94 21.70 26.66
CA ALA A 332 10.51 21.29 25.32
C ALA A 332 11.60 21.48 24.24
N SER A 333 12.83 21.80 24.63
CA SER A 333 13.94 22.11 23.69
C SER A 333 14.30 20.96 22.75
N ALA A 334 14.29 19.72 23.24
CA ALA A 334 14.53 18.53 22.42
C ALA A 334 13.42 18.32 21.39
N ALA A 335 12.15 18.48 21.77
CA ALA A 335 11.02 18.39 20.85
C ALA A 335 11.05 19.51 19.80
N ALA A 336 11.42 20.73 20.18
CA ALA A 336 11.56 21.85 19.23
C ALA A 336 12.71 21.60 18.23
N SER A 337 13.83 21.05 18.70
CA SER A 337 14.97 20.70 17.84
C SER A 337 14.60 19.61 16.83
N GLU A 338 13.82 18.62 17.24
CA GLU A 338 13.33 17.57 16.36
C GLU A 338 12.32 18.09 15.33
N ALA A 339 11.42 18.99 15.71
CA ALA A 339 10.52 19.65 14.76
C ALA A 339 11.29 20.42 13.67
N LEU A 340 12.38 21.11 14.04
CA LEU A 340 13.27 21.78 13.07
C LEU A 340 14.02 20.80 12.17
N ARG A 341 14.42 19.63 12.69
CA ARG A 341 15.04 18.57 11.89
C ARG A 341 14.07 18.03 10.83
N ILE A 342 12.82 17.79 11.21
CA ILE A 342 11.76 17.36 10.28
C ILE A 342 11.55 18.42 9.20
N GLN A 343 11.48 19.70 9.60
CA GLN A 343 11.38 20.81 8.65
C GLN A 343 12.51 20.82 7.62
N ALA A 344 13.75 20.55 8.05
CA ALA A 344 14.91 20.50 7.15
C ALA A 344 14.88 19.30 6.19
N LEU A 345 14.30 18.17 6.60
CA LEU A 345 14.20 16.96 5.78
C LEU A 345 13.09 17.02 4.73
N SER A 346 12.05 17.83 4.96
CA SER A 346 10.99 18.13 3.99
C SER A 346 11.44 19.10 2.87
N SER A 347 12.75 19.35 2.72
CA SER A 347 13.34 20.21 1.68
C SER A 347 12.84 19.80 0.28
N PRO A 348 12.40 20.75 -0.56
CA PRO A 348 12.63 22.19 -0.47
C PRO A 348 11.56 23.00 0.30
N TYR A 349 10.58 22.36 0.94
CA TYR A 349 9.45 23.07 1.55
C TYR A 349 9.73 23.45 3.01
N ALA A 350 9.37 24.67 3.39
CA ALA A 350 9.38 25.09 4.79
C ALA A 350 8.20 24.45 5.54
N ASP A 351 8.38 23.19 5.96
CA ASP A 351 7.37 22.41 6.68
C ASP A 351 7.25 22.86 8.14
N THR A 352 6.25 23.69 8.44
CA THR A 352 6.04 24.21 9.80
C THR A 352 5.20 23.27 10.68
N ARG A 353 4.62 22.22 10.10
CA ARG A 353 3.56 21.42 10.75
C ARG A 353 3.99 20.84 12.10
N ALA A 354 5.21 20.32 12.19
CA ALA A 354 5.75 19.77 13.43
C ALA A 354 5.89 20.83 14.54
N MET A 355 6.33 22.03 14.17
CA MET A 355 6.48 23.16 15.11
C MET A 355 5.11 23.71 15.52
N ASP A 356 4.20 23.88 14.56
CA ASP A 356 2.82 24.35 14.80
C ASP A 356 2.07 23.39 15.73
N ALA A 357 2.27 22.08 15.57
CA ALA A 357 1.73 21.06 16.45
C ALA A 357 2.25 21.20 17.89
N LEU A 358 3.56 21.42 18.04
CA LEU A 358 4.18 21.64 19.35
C LEU A 358 3.65 22.92 20.01
N ASP A 359 3.53 24.02 19.25
CA ASP A 359 2.98 25.28 19.73
C ASP A 359 1.53 25.12 20.23
N ALA A 360 0.66 24.52 19.42
CA ALA A 360 -0.75 24.34 19.77
C ALA A 360 -0.96 23.50 21.04
N VAL A 361 -0.09 22.51 21.28
CA VAL A 361 -0.15 21.65 22.45
C VAL A 361 0.40 22.36 23.70
N LEU A 362 1.54 23.05 23.59
CA LEU A 362 2.10 23.81 24.71
C LEU A 362 1.19 24.97 25.13
N GLU A 363 0.55 25.65 24.17
CA GLU A 363 -0.46 26.68 24.44
C GLU A 363 -1.62 26.13 25.27
N ALA A 364 -2.19 24.98 24.87
CA ALA A 364 -3.28 24.34 25.62
C ALA A 364 -2.86 23.92 27.05
N VAL A 365 -1.62 23.46 27.23
CA VAL A 365 -1.06 23.13 28.56
C VAL A 365 -0.99 24.39 29.44
N ILE A 366 -0.51 25.51 28.90
CA ILE A 366 -0.42 26.79 29.62
C ILE A 366 -1.82 27.32 29.97
N GLU A 367 -2.73 27.38 29.00
CA GLU A 367 -4.11 27.87 29.18
C GLU A 367 -4.82 27.11 30.31
N ALA A 368 -4.71 25.77 30.31
CA ALA A 368 -5.33 24.93 31.33
C ALA A 368 -4.70 25.13 32.71
N ALA A 369 -3.37 25.28 32.80
CA ALA A 369 -2.70 25.57 34.07
C ALA A 369 -3.10 26.94 34.64
N GLN A 370 -3.27 27.95 33.79
CA GLN A 370 -3.74 29.28 34.19
C GLN A 370 -5.21 29.24 34.68
N ALA A 371 -6.07 28.51 33.97
CA ALA A 371 -7.46 28.29 34.37
C ALA A 371 -7.57 27.54 35.72
N ALA A 372 -6.61 26.66 36.02
CA ALA A 372 -6.52 25.91 37.28
C ALA A 372 -5.68 26.60 38.37
N SER A 373 -5.52 27.93 38.31
CA SER A 373 -4.72 28.72 39.27
C SER A 373 -5.21 28.63 40.73
N GLY A 374 -6.48 28.31 40.98
CA GLY A 374 -7.03 28.08 42.31
C GLY A 374 -6.92 26.63 42.84
N GLN A 375 -6.40 25.71 42.03
CA GLN A 375 -6.28 24.29 42.38
C GLN A 375 -4.92 23.98 43.04
N THR A 376 -4.81 22.77 43.63
CA THR A 376 -3.52 22.24 44.10
C THR A 376 -2.55 22.07 42.93
N GLN A 377 -1.24 22.10 43.20
CA GLN A 377 -0.22 21.90 42.15
C GLN A 377 -0.41 20.57 41.41
N ALA A 378 -0.68 19.49 42.13
CA ALA A 378 -0.90 18.16 41.54
C ALA A 378 -2.12 18.14 40.60
N GLU A 379 -3.21 18.80 41.00
CA GLU A 379 -4.41 18.88 40.19
C GLU A 379 -4.22 19.79 38.97
N ARG A 380 -3.48 20.89 39.12
CA ARG A 380 -3.10 21.77 38.02
C ARG A 380 -2.24 21.03 36.98
N GLU A 381 -1.25 20.27 37.42
CA GLU A 381 -0.42 19.45 36.54
C GLU A 381 -1.26 18.41 35.78
N ARG A 382 -2.17 17.71 36.47
CA ARG A 382 -3.08 16.74 35.85
C ARG A 382 -3.95 17.38 34.77
N LEU A 383 -4.63 18.48 35.08
CA LEU A 383 -5.50 19.19 34.14
C LEU A 383 -4.72 19.75 32.94
N ALA A 384 -3.52 20.29 33.18
CA ALA A 384 -2.65 20.80 32.12
C ALA A 384 -2.20 19.67 31.18
N ALA A 385 -1.79 18.53 31.72
CA ALA A 385 -1.41 17.37 30.91
C ALA A 385 -2.60 16.80 30.11
N GLU A 386 -3.80 16.74 30.70
CA GLU A 386 -5.03 16.33 30.02
C GLU A 386 -5.40 17.28 28.87
N ALA A 387 -5.25 18.59 29.08
CA ALA A 387 -5.48 19.60 28.04
C ALA A 387 -4.48 19.47 26.88
N GLY A 388 -3.20 19.23 27.18
CA GLY A 388 -2.18 18.96 26.16
C GLY A 388 -2.50 17.72 25.33
N LYS A 389 -2.93 16.62 25.98
CA LYS A 389 -3.37 15.40 25.29
C LYS A 389 -4.63 15.62 24.44
N ALA A 390 -5.59 16.37 24.97
CA ALA A 390 -6.80 16.74 24.23
C ALA A 390 -6.46 17.61 23.01
N ALA A 391 -5.55 18.58 23.15
CA ALA A 391 -5.07 19.40 22.04
C ALA A 391 -4.35 18.55 20.98
N LEU A 392 -3.49 17.61 21.38
CA LEU A 392 -2.86 16.68 20.45
C LEU A 392 -3.88 15.82 19.68
N ALA A 393 -4.97 15.43 20.34
CA ALA A 393 -6.02 14.61 19.74
C ALA A 393 -7.05 15.40 18.92
N GLN A 394 -7.19 16.73 19.12
CA GLN A 394 -8.29 17.51 18.51
C GLN A 394 -7.81 18.66 17.62
N ARG A 395 -6.65 19.24 17.93
CA ARG A 395 -6.11 20.44 17.26
C ARG A 395 -4.97 20.12 16.31
N VAL A 396 -4.22 19.05 16.56
CA VAL A 396 -3.08 18.66 15.70
C VAL A 396 -3.57 17.84 14.51
N ALA A 397 -3.37 18.38 13.31
CA ALA A 397 -3.81 17.75 12.07
C ALA A 397 -3.12 16.39 11.83
N ARG A 398 -3.88 15.46 11.25
CA ARG A 398 -3.41 14.17 10.74
C ARG A 398 -3.60 14.15 9.23
N TYR A 399 -2.68 13.52 8.53
CA TYR A 399 -2.57 13.56 7.07
C TYR A 399 -2.53 12.13 6.55
N PRO A 400 -3.25 11.86 5.46
CA PRO A 400 -3.18 10.58 4.79
C PRO A 400 -1.80 10.35 4.19
N LEU A 401 -1.33 9.11 4.26
CA LEU A 401 -0.14 8.62 3.59
C LEU A 401 -0.47 8.22 2.16
N PRO A 402 0.47 8.36 1.21
CA PRO A 402 0.25 7.89 -0.15
C PRO A 402 0.08 6.37 -0.21
N LEU A 403 -0.95 5.91 -0.92
CA LEU A 403 -1.26 4.47 -1.04
C LEU A 403 -0.26 3.73 -1.94
N THR A 404 0.41 4.45 -2.83
CA THR A 404 1.31 3.90 -3.85
C THR A 404 2.79 4.10 -3.50
N ALA A 405 3.15 4.52 -2.29
CA ALA A 405 4.58 4.68 -1.95
C ALA A 405 5.36 3.35 -2.10
N PRO A 406 6.58 3.37 -2.71
CA PRO A 406 7.43 2.20 -2.80
C PRO A 406 7.88 1.75 -1.41
N THR A 407 7.97 0.44 -1.20
CA THR A 407 8.55 -0.09 0.04
C THR A 407 10.07 0.04 0.04
N ARG A 408 10.65 -0.08 1.24
CA ARG A 408 12.11 -0.14 1.41
C ARG A 408 12.72 -1.30 0.64
N ASP A 409 12.12 -2.48 0.73
CA ASP A 409 12.62 -3.69 0.09
C ASP A 409 12.51 -3.62 -1.44
N TYR A 410 11.42 -3.06 -1.97
CA TYR A 410 11.30 -2.76 -3.39
C TYR A 410 12.43 -1.84 -3.86
N THR A 411 12.65 -0.73 -3.15
CA THR A 411 13.67 0.25 -3.51
C THR A 411 15.07 -0.37 -3.47
N ALA A 412 15.35 -1.18 -2.45
CA ALA A 412 16.61 -1.92 -2.34
C ALA A 412 16.79 -2.95 -3.47
N PHE A 413 15.71 -3.59 -3.92
CA PHE A 413 15.75 -4.54 -5.03
C PHE A 413 16.02 -3.86 -6.37
N VAL A 414 15.28 -2.82 -6.74
CA VAL A 414 15.42 -2.15 -8.05
C VAL A 414 16.74 -1.38 -8.20
N THR A 415 17.33 -0.96 -7.09
CA THR A 415 18.68 -0.35 -7.07
C THR A 415 19.82 -1.38 -6.99
N SER A 416 19.50 -2.68 -6.92
CA SER A 416 20.50 -3.73 -6.78
C SER A 416 21.30 -3.96 -8.08
N PRO A 417 22.58 -4.35 -7.98
CA PRO A 417 23.37 -4.77 -9.15
C PRO A 417 22.74 -5.95 -9.91
N SER A 418 22.03 -6.84 -9.21
CA SER A 418 21.33 -7.97 -9.81
C SER A 418 20.20 -7.54 -10.75
N PHE A 419 19.42 -6.53 -10.35
CA PHE A 419 18.36 -5.99 -11.21
C PHE A 419 18.95 -5.16 -12.36
N ALA A 420 19.93 -4.29 -12.07
CA ALA A 420 20.60 -3.48 -13.08
C ALA A 420 21.27 -4.31 -14.19
N GLY A 421 21.81 -5.49 -13.85
CA GLY A 421 22.41 -6.43 -14.81
C GLY A 421 21.42 -7.35 -15.55
N ALA A 422 20.15 -7.40 -15.13
CA ALA A 422 19.15 -8.30 -15.67
C ALA A 422 18.87 -8.15 -17.19
N PRO A 423 18.86 -6.92 -17.78
CA PRO A 423 18.57 -6.76 -19.21
C PRO A 423 19.52 -7.56 -20.10
N LEU A 424 20.83 -7.55 -19.79
CA LEU A 424 21.83 -8.25 -20.59
C LEU A 424 21.69 -9.77 -20.51
N VAL A 425 21.42 -10.28 -19.31
CA VAL A 425 21.20 -11.72 -19.07
C VAL A 425 19.96 -12.20 -19.83
N ALA A 426 18.86 -11.48 -19.70
CA ALA A 426 17.62 -11.79 -20.41
C ALA A 426 17.77 -11.70 -21.93
N ALA A 427 18.42 -10.64 -22.43
CA ALA A 427 18.59 -10.41 -23.86
C ALA A 427 19.40 -11.53 -24.51
N ARG A 428 20.51 -11.94 -23.88
CA ARG A 428 21.33 -13.05 -24.39
C ARG A 428 20.56 -14.37 -24.41
N ALA A 429 19.81 -14.67 -23.36
CA ALA A 429 19.01 -15.89 -23.29
C ALA A 429 17.87 -15.91 -24.33
N ALA A 430 17.12 -14.82 -24.44
CA ALA A 430 16.03 -14.66 -25.41
C ALA A 430 16.54 -14.78 -26.86
N LEU A 431 17.65 -14.10 -27.19
CA LEU A 431 18.27 -14.19 -28.51
C LEU A 431 18.77 -15.60 -28.80
N ALA A 432 19.48 -16.24 -27.87
CA ALA A 432 20.02 -17.58 -28.06
C ALA A 432 18.91 -18.60 -28.37
N ALA A 433 17.83 -18.58 -27.60
CA ALA A 433 16.69 -19.48 -27.81
C ALA A 433 15.91 -19.13 -29.08
N GLY A 434 15.65 -17.85 -29.36
CA GLY A 434 14.92 -17.41 -30.55
C GLY A 434 15.66 -17.73 -31.86
N LEU A 435 16.97 -17.51 -31.90
CA LEU A 435 17.80 -17.84 -33.07
C LEU A 435 17.91 -19.35 -33.28
N LEU A 436 18.00 -20.13 -32.20
CA LEU A 436 17.98 -21.59 -32.27
C LEU A 436 16.65 -22.11 -32.81
N GLU A 437 15.52 -21.61 -32.28
CA GLU A 437 14.19 -21.97 -32.75
C GLU A 437 13.98 -21.61 -34.23
N LYS A 438 14.49 -20.46 -34.67
CA LYS A 438 14.42 -20.06 -36.08
C LYS A 438 15.25 -20.98 -36.98
N ALA A 439 16.42 -21.41 -36.54
CA ALA A 439 17.29 -22.30 -37.29
C ALA A 439 16.70 -23.72 -37.39
N ASP A 440 16.22 -24.27 -36.28
CA ASP A 440 15.78 -25.67 -36.20
C ASP A 440 14.36 -25.89 -36.72
N ASN A 441 13.49 -24.87 -36.65
CA ASN A 441 12.06 -24.96 -36.98
C ASN A 441 11.61 -23.94 -38.05
N PRO A 442 12.18 -23.95 -39.27
CA PRO A 442 11.97 -22.90 -40.27
C PRO A 442 10.51 -22.71 -40.74
N LEU A 443 9.63 -23.69 -40.50
CA LEU A 443 8.21 -23.64 -40.89
C LEU A 443 7.26 -23.17 -39.77
N THR A 444 7.68 -23.20 -38.51
CA THR A 444 6.81 -22.90 -37.35
C THR A 444 7.38 -21.84 -36.42
N TRP A 445 8.62 -21.40 -36.64
CA TRP A 445 9.30 -20.41 -35.81
C TRP A 445 8.53 -19.10 -35.61
N PRO A 446 7.76 -18.51 -36.58
CA PRO A 446 7.15 -17.21 -36.36
C PRO A 446 6.15 -17.21 -35.20
N VAL A 447 5.50 -18.35 -34.96
CA VAL A 447 4.51 -18.53 -33.88
C VAL A 447 5.19 -18.93 -32.56
N ARG A 448 6.31 -19.65 -32.62
CA ARG A 448 6.99 -20.20 -31.44
C ARG A 448 8.05 -19.30 -30.83
N VAL A 449 8.74 -18.49 -31.64
CA VAL A 449 9.85 -17.62 -31.21
C VAL A 449 9.47 -16.72 -30.02
N PRO A 450 8.29 -16.05 -29.99
CA PRO A 450 7.90 -15.25 -28.83
C PRO A 450 7.83 -16.05 -27.52
N ALA A 451 7.29 -17.27 -27.56
CA ALA A 451 7.15 -18.12 -26.37
C ALA A 451 8.50 -18.64 -25.88
N VAL A 452 9.31 -19.22 -26.78
CA VAL A 452 10.62 -19.79 -26.39
C VAL A 452 11.62 -18.71 -25.95
N ALA A 453 11.58 -17.52 -26.56
CA ALA A 453 12.42 -16.40 -26.15
C ALA A 453 12.04 -15.90 -24.75
N ARG A 454 10.73 -15.83 -24.45
CA ARG A 454 10.23 -15.48 -23.13
C ARG A 454 10.62 -16.52 -22.09
N ASP A 455 10.40 -17.80 -22.36
CA ASP A 455 10.71 -18.89 -21.44
C ASP A 455 12.21 -18.91 -21.12
N ALA A 456 13.08 -18.70 -22.13
CA ALA A 456 14.52 -18.61 -21.94
C ALA A 456 14.94 -17.40 -21.09
N ALA A 457 14.35 -16.23 -21.33
CA ALA A 457 14.61 -15.03 -20.53
C ALA A 457 14.19 -15.22 -19.06
N VAL A 458 12.98 -15.73 -18.82
CA VAL A 458 12.46 -15.99 -17.47
C VAL A 458 13.33 -17.02 -16.74
N ASN A 459 13.72 -18.10 -17.42
CA ASN A 459 14.60 -19.12 -16.85
C ASN A 459 15.99 -18.57 -16.50
N ALA A 460 16.56 -17.71 -17.35
CA ALA A 460 17.84 -17.08 -17.07
C ALA A 460 17.78 -16.09 -15.89
N LEU A 461 16.60 -15.53 -15.61
CA LEU A 461 16.38 -14.58 -14.52
C LEU A 461 15.82 -15.20 -13.23
N GLN A 462 15.79 -16.53 -13.08
CA GLN A 462 15.24 -17.18 -11.88
C GLN A 462 15.82 -16.64 -10.56
N ALA A 463 17.12 -16.33 -10.53
CA ALA A 463 17.76 -15.74 -9.34
C ALA A 463 17.28 -14.29 -9.07
N VAL A 464 17.02 -13.51 -10.13
CA VAL A 464 16.50 -12.14 -10.02
C VAL A 464 15.04 -12.18 -9.56
N TYR A 465 14.22 -13.09 -10.09
CA TYR A 465 12.86 -13.33 -9.61
C TYR A 465 12.83 -13.81 -8.15
N ALA A 466 13.78 -14.65 -7.75
CA ALA A 466 13.89 -15.07 -6.35
C ALA A 466 14.27 -13.90 -5.44
N ALA A 467 15.17 -13.02 -5.88
CA ALA A 467 15.51 -11.80 -5.14
C ALA A 467 14.32 -10.82 -5.06
N ALA A 468 13.58 -10.63 -6.15
CA ALA A 468 12.37 -9.81 -6.18
C ALA A 468 11.30 -10.34 -5.21
N ALA A 469 11.11 -11.67 -5.18
CA ALA A 469 10.14 -12.31 -4.32
C ALA A 469 10.51 -12.34 -2.83
N LEU A 470 11.71 -11.88 -2.46
CA LEU A 470 12.09 -11.62 -1.07
C LEU A 470 11.68 -10.22 -0.60
N ALA A 471 11.26 -9.33 -1.50
CA ALA A 471 10.71 -8.06 -1.10
C ALA A 471 9.36 -8.28 -0.41
N VAL A 472 9.24 -7.77 0.81
CA VAL A 472 8.06 -7.97 1.66
C VAL A 472 7.42 -6.64 1.97
N ARG A 473 6.09 -6.66 2.12
CA ARG A 473 5.36 -5.55 2.75
C ARG A 473 4.97 -5.94 4.17
N HIS A 474 5.02 -4.98 5.10
CA HIS A 474 4.56 -5.21 6.47
C HIS A 474 3.07 -4.88 6.64
N ASP A 475 2.52 -4.12 5.70
CA ASP A 475 1.13 -3.71 5.67
C ASP A 475 0.61 -3.57 4.22
N VAL A 476 -0.70 -3.78 4.08
CA VAL A 476 -1.44 -3.55 2.84
C VAL A 476 -2.44 -2.43 3.06
N PRO A 477 -2.20 -1.23 2.51
CA PRO A 477 -3.16 -0.14 2.54
C PRO A 477 -4.48 -0.56 1.89
N LEU A 478 -5.59 -0.25 2.56
CA LEU A 478 -6.94 -0.53 2.08
C LEU A 478 -7.60 0.76 1.61
N ALA A 479 -8.14 0.74 0.39
CA ALA A 479 -8.92 1.84 -0.16
C ALA A 479 -10.34 1.81 0.42
N GLY A 480 -10.92 2.99 0.68
CA GLY A 480 -12.28 3.13 1.19
C GLY A 480 -12.33 3.78 2.57
N THR A 481 -13.45 3.61 3.26
CA THR A 481 -13.72 4.21 4.57
C THR A 481 -13.90 3.12 5.61
N PHE A 482 -13.08 3.13 6.65
CA PHE A 482 -13.29 2.30 7.84
C PHE A 482 -14.42 2.90 8.69
N GLY A 483 -15.42 2.08 9.03
CA GLY A 483 -16.40 2.42 10.05
C GLY A 483 -17.84 2.00 9.71
N PRO A 484 -18.76 2.09 10.68
CA PRO A 484 -20.14 1.66 10.54
C PRO A 484 -20.86 2.27 9.32
N GLY A 485 -21.66 1.45 8.65
CA GLY A 485 -22.45 1.84 7.46
C GLY A 485 -21.65 2.02 6.18
N SER A 486 -20.34 1.76 6.20
CA SER A 486 -19.48 1.80 5.03
C SER A 486 -19.55 0.47 4.26
N GLY A 487 -19.95 0.52 2.98
CA GLY A 487 -20.11 -0.66 2.13
C GLY A 487 -21.49 -1.32 2.21
N ASP A 488 -21.61 -2.56 1.71
CA ASP A 488 -22.84 -3.37 1.75
C ASP A 488 -22.64 -4.70 2.53
N PRO A 489 -23.11 -4.79 3.78
CA PRO A 489 -22.87 -5.95 4.64
C PRO A 489 -23.79 -7.15 4.38
N ARG A 490 -24.58 -7.16 3.30
CA ARG A 490 -25.42 -8.32 2.89
C ARG A 490 -24.61 -9.34 2.11
N TYR A 491 -24.78 -10.64 2.34
CA TYR A 491 -24.02 -11.66 1.57
C TYR A 491 -24.27 -11.52 0.05
N THR A 492 -23.31 -11.96 -0.78
CA THR A 492 -23.49 -11.90 -2.25
C THR A 492 -24.75 -12.64 -2.70
N ALA A 493 -25.09 -13.75 -2.02
CA ALA A 493 -26.31 -14.52 -2.28
C ALA A 493 -27.63 -13.76 -1.99
N GLU A 494 -27.58 -12.62 -1.29
CA GLU A 494 -28.74 -11.81 -0.89
C GLU A 494 -28.95 -10.59 -1.82
N VAL A 495 -28.05 -10.37 -2.78
CA VAL A 495 -28.06 -9.21 -3.67
C VAL A 495 -28.26 -9.64 -5.12
N GLN A 496 -29.18 -8.97 -5.82
CA GLN A 496 -29.49 -9.24 -7.22
C GLN A 496 -29.30 -7.97 -8.07
N PRO A 497 -28.42 -7.99 -9.10
CA PRO A 497 -27.49 -9.07 -9.45
C PRO A 497 -26.34 -9.22 -8.42
N PRO A 498 -25.61 -10.35 -8.39
CA PRO A 498 -24.53 -10.62 -7.41
C PRO A 498 -23.40 -9.57 -7.38
N ASP A 499 -23.17 -8.86 -8.47
CA ASP A 499 -22.22 -7.74 -8.60
C ASP A 499 -22.79 -6.39 -8.11
N GLY A 500 -24.03 -6.38 -7.61
CA GLY A 500 -24.77 -5.19 -7.18
C GLY A 500 -24.39 -4.61 -5.81
N LEU A 501 -23.31 -5.06 -5.18
CA LEU A 501 -22.89 -4.67 -3.81
C LEU A 501 -22.39 -3.22 -3.67
N GLY A 502 -22.38 -2.43 -4.75
CA GLY A 502 -21.90 -1.04 -4.72
C GLY A 502 -20.43 -0.91 -4.30
N PRO A 503 -19.97 0.29 -3.90
CA PRO A 503 -18.60 0.49 -3.43
C PRO A 503 -18.35 -0.29 -2.14
N ALA A 504 -17.16 -0.87 -2.01
CA ALA A 504 -16.72 -1.53 -0.79
C ALA A 504 -16.53 -0.54 0.36
N GLY A 505 -16.73 -1.00 1.60
CA GLY A 505 -16.35 -0.25 2.79
C GLY A 505 -14.83 -0.07 2.84
N LEU A 506 -14.09 -1.19 2.78
CA LEU A 506 -12.67 -1.23 2.50
C LEU A 506 -12.38 -2.28 1.42
N ALA A 507 -11.41 -2.00 0.55
CA ALA A 507 -10.93 -2.91 -0.48
C ALA A 507 -9.40 -2.94 -0.52
N GLY A 508 -8.84 -4.13 -0.71
CA GLY A 508 -7.39 -4.35 -0.80
C GLY A 508 -7.04 -5.43 -1.80
N THR A 509 -5.80 -5.42 -2.28
CA THR A 509 -5.25 -6.48 -3.12
C THR A 509 -3.98 -6.99 -2.47
N ILE A 510 -3.94 -8.27 -2.16
CA ILE A 510 -2.74 -8.98 -1.75
C ILE A 510 -2.22 -9.77 -2.94
N ARG A 511 -0.90 -9.73 -3.15
CA ARG A 511 -0.22 -10.58 -4.13
C ARG A 511 0.87 -11.37 -3.45
N LEU A 512 0.95 -12.64 -3.78
CA LEU A 512 2.01 -13.54 -3.34
C LEU A 512 2.71 -14.10 -4.57
N PRO A 513 3.93 -13.62 -4.90
CA PRO A 513 4.66 -14.09 -6.06
C PRO A 513 4.96 -15.59 -6.00
N ALA A 514 5.04 -16.25 -7.15
CA ALA A 514 5.34 -17.67 -7.28
C ALA A 514 6.62 -18.11 -6.53
N ASN A 515 7.63 -17.24 -6.49
CA ASN A 515 8.92 -17.51 -5.85
C ASN A 515 9.00 -17.05 -4.39
N HIS A 516 7.91 -16.57 -3.80
CA HIS A 516 7.91 -16.11 -2.41
C HIS A 516 8.26 -17.28 -1.46
N PRO A 517 9.07 -17.07 -0.40
CA PRO A 517 9.52 -18.16 0.47
C PRO A 517 8.41 -18.94 1.18
N THR A 518 7.29 -18.27 1.47
CA THR A 518 6.14 -18.85 2.18
C THR A 518 5.03 -19.33 1.24
N HIS A 519 5.30 -19.34 -0.07
CA HIS A 519 4.30 -19.77 -1.05
C HIS A 519 3.89 -21.23 -0.82
N PRO A 520 2.60 -21.54 -0.58
CA PRO A 520 2.18 -22.87 -0.12
C PRO A 520 2.40 -23.99 -1.15
N PHE A 521 2.47 -23.65 -2.45
CA PHE A 521 2.73 -24.61 -3.52
C PHE A 521 4.21 -24.80 -3.84
N ARG A 522 5.10 -24.08 -3.13
CA ARG A 522 6.54 -24.20 -3.32
C ARG A 522 7.10 -25.20 -2.32
N HIS A 523 7.79 -26.23 -2.81
CA HIS A 523 8.38 -27.27 -1.99
C HIS A 523 9.88 -27.40 -2.26
N ARG A 524 10.70 -27.14 -1.23
CA ARG A 524 12.18 -27.20 -1.32
C ARG A 524 12.73 -28.55 -1.78
N ARG A 525 11.96 -29.64 -1.65
CA ARG A 525 12.42 -31.02 -1.90
C ARG A 525 11.73 -31.71 -3.08
N HIS A 526 10.76 -31.08 -3.73
CA HIS A 526 10.07 -31.67 -4.88
C HIS A 526 10.45 -30.90 -6.15
N PRO A 527 11.15 -31.52 -7.12
CA PRO A 527 11.65 -30.84 -8.32
C PRO A 527 10.54 -30.10 -9.09
N ASP A 528 9.37 -30.74 -9.20
CA ASP A 528 8.21 -30.21 -9.95
C ASP A 528 7.50 -29.03 -9.24
N HIS A 529 7.91 -28.69 -8.02
CA HIS A 529 7.32 -27.62 -7.19
C HIS A 529 8.41 -26.67 -6.67
N SER A 530 9.50 -26.54 -7.42
CA SER A 530 10.61 -25.62 -7.10
C SER A 530 10.18 -24.14 -7.19
N THR A 531 9.16 -23.86 -8.00
CA THR A 531 8.45 -22.58 -8.17
C THR A 531 6.97 -22.74 -7.84
N GLY A 532 6.36 -21.74 -7.22
CA GLY A 532 4.92 -21.67 -7.00
C GLY A 532 4.15 -21.17 -8.22
N VAL A 533 2.97 -20.60 -7.97
CA VAL A 533 2.13 -19.89 -8.95
C VAL A 533 1.85 -18.49 -8.39
N ASP A 534 1.57 -17.49 -9.22
CA ASP A 534 1.22 -16.18 -8.68
C ASP A 534 -0.19 -16.22 -8.08
N LEU A 535 -0.32 -15.81 -6.82
CA LEU A 535 -1.61 -15.69 -6.15
C LEU A 535 -2.00 -14.22 -6.05
N THR A 536 -3.24 -13.92 -6.42
CA THR A 536 -3.87 -12.62 -6.19
C THR A 536 -5.10 -12.82 -5.32
N ARG A 537 -5.19 -12.07 -4.22
CA ARG A 537 -6.32 -12.10 -3.29
C ARG A 537 -6.94 -10.70 -3.26
N LEU A 538 -8.19 -10.59 -3.69
CA LEU A 538 -8.96 -9.35 -3.61
C LEU A 538 -9.79 -9.39 -2.34
N ILE A 539 -9.57 -8.47 -1.43
CA ILE A 539 -10.27 -8.39 -0.15
C ILE A 539 -11.29 -7.26 -0.20
N ARG A 540 -12.47 -7.53 0.35
CA ARG A 540 -13.52 -6.55 0.58
C ARG A 540 -14.06 -6.69 2.00
N ILE A 541 -14.17 -5.58 2.71
CA ILE A 541 -14.68 -5.52 4.09
C ILE A 541 -15.81 -4.48 4.10
N ASP A 542 -17.02 -4.91 4.39
CA ASP A 542 -18.18 -4.03 4.52
C ASP A 542 -18.68 -4.05 5.96
N PHE A 543 -19.08 -2.89 6.46
CA PHE A 543 -19.43 -2.69 7.86
C PHE A 543 -20.94 -2.62 8.03
N ASP A 544 -21.44 -3.23 9.11
CA ASP A 544 -22.82 -3.02 9.53
C ASP A 544 -23.06 -1.54 9.86
N GLY A 545 -24.29 -1.06 9.69
CA GLY A 545 -24.69 0.25 10.21
C GLY A 545 -24.61 0.32 11.73
N GLU A 546 -24.60 1.53 12.30
CA GLU A 546 -24.79 1.68 13.75
C GLU A 546 -26.16 1.12 14.12
N ALA A 547 -26.20 0.06 14.93
CA ALA A 547 -27.47 -0.54 15.32
C ALA A 547 -28.30 0.48 16.12
N SER A 548 -29.42 0.94 15.57
CA SER A 548 -30.40 1.74 16.31
C SER A 548 -31.19 0.93 17.36
N THR A 549 -30.95 -0.38 17.48
CA THR A 549 -31.59 -1.24 18.49
C THR A 549 -30.73 -2.46 18.80
N HIS A 550 -29.72 -2.30 19.67
CA HIS A 550 -29.45 -3.28 20.73
C HIS A 550 -29.29 -2.48 22.01
N GLY A 551 -30.28 -2.60 22.90
CA GLY A 551 -30.31 -1.94 24.20
C GLY A 551 -28.96 -2.07 24.90
N GLY A 552 -28.53 -0.95 25.50
CA GLY A 552 -27.19 -0.76 26.01
C GLY A 552 -26.59 -2.01 26.67
N MET A 553 -25.62 -2.60 25.98
CA MET A 553 -24.44 -3.02 26.70
C MET A 553 -23.61 -1.75 26.83
N PRO A 554 -23.50 -1.16 28.03
CA PRO A 554 -22.59 -0.06 28.23
C PRO A 554 -21.23 -0.58 27.78
N VAL A 555 -20.63 0.13 26.84
CA VAL A 555 -19.23 0.02 26.50
C VAL A 555 -18.49 0.12 27.83
N ALA A 556 -18.07 -1.02 28.39
CA ALA A 556 -17.22 -1.02 29.56
C ALA A 556 -16.01 -0.19 29.16
N TYR A 557 -15.69 0.82 29.98
CA TYR A 557 -14.59 1.78 29.80
C TYR A 557 -13.55 1.32 28.76
N GLY A 558 -13.62 1.84 27.53
CA GLY A 558 -12.51 1.79 26.58
C GLY A 558 -12.57 0.87 25.34
N VAL A 559 -13.55 -0.02 25.13
CA VAL A 559 -13.55 -0.94 23.97
C VAL A 559 -14.60 -0.57 22.91
N ALA A 560 -14.19 -0.02 21.76
CA ALA A 560 -15.07 0.12 20.60
C ALA A 560 -15.10 -1.19 19.79
N SER A 561 -16.27 -1.60 19.30
CA SER A 561 -16.42 -2.77 18.43
C SER A 561 -17.09 -2.41 17.11
N VAL A 562 -16.70 -3.10 16.03
CA VAL A 562 -17.34 -3.00 14.71
C VAL A 562 -17.55 -4.40 14.14
N THR A 563 -18.66 -4.58 13.42
CA THR A 563 -19.03 -5.85 12.79
C THR A 563 -19.35 -5.63 11.31
N GLY A 564 -19.39 -6.72 10.55
CA GLY A 564 -19.73 -6.65 9.13
C GLY A 564 -19.46 -7.95 8.38
N VAL A 565 -19.30 -7.85 7.07
CA VAL A 565 -18.97 -8.97 6.18
C VAL A 565 -17.60 -8.78 5.53
N TYR A 566 -16.77 -9.80 5.66
CA TYR A 566 -15.52 -9.96 4.94
C TYR A 566 -15.78 -10.84 3.72
N ARG A 567 -15.22 -10.44 2.58
CA ARG A 567 -15.23 -11.21 1.34
C ARG A 567 -13.84 -11.24 0.76
N GLU A 568 -13.55 -12.34 0.09
CA GLU A 568 -12.28 -12.50 -0.58
C GLU A 568 -12.44 -13.30 -1.87
N GLU A 569 -11.78 -12.84 -2.93
CA GLU A 569 -11.64 -13.58 -4.18
C GLU A 569 -10.17 -13.94 -4.40
N ILE A 570 -9.88 -15.23 -4.58
CA ILE A 570 -8.51 -15.75 -4.70
C ILE A 570 -8.29 -16.34 -6.09
N PHE A 571 -7.29 -15.83 -6.80
CA PHE A 571 -6.90 -16.25 -8.14
C PHE A 571 -5.56 -17.01 -8.10
N GLY A 572 -5.34 -17.87 -9.10
CA GLY A 572 -4.12 -18.68 -9.22
C GLY A 572 -4.14 -20.03 -8.49
N LEU A 573 -5.09 -20.25 -7.57
CA LEU A 573 -5.27 -21.54 -6.88
C LEU A 573 -6.14 -22.55 -7.63
N HIS A 574 -7.06 -22.05 -8.47
CA HIS A 574 -8.14 -22.84 -9.06
C HIS A 574 -7.87 -23.12 -10.54
N LYS A 575 -8.34 -24.28 -11.03
CA LYS A 575 -8.27 -24.61 -12.46
C LYS A 575 -9.20 -23.67 -13.23
N PRO A 576 -8.73 -22.90 -14.22
CA PRO A 576 -9.61 -22.07 -15.03
C PRO A 576 -10.75 -22.90 -15.62
N LEU A 577 -11.98 -22.39 -15.63
CA LEU A 577 -13.18 -23.05 -16.19
C LEU A 577 -13.18 -23.05 -17.74
N GLY A 578 -11.98 -23.05 -18.34
CA GLY A 578 -11.72 -22.86 -19.77
C GLY A 578 -10.64 -21.82 -20.03
N ALA A 579 -10.18 -21.72 -21.27
CA ALA A 579 -9.28 -20.64 -21.69
C ALA A 579 -9.97 -19.29 -21.39
N ASN A 580 -9.34 -18.46 -20.55
CA ASN A 580 -9.81 -17.13 -20.14
C ASN A 580 -11.04 -17.10 -19.22
N LYS A 581 -11.29 -18.15 -18.42
CA LYS A 581 -12.35 -18.16 -17.40
C LYS A 581 -11.82 -18.54 -16.02
N ASP A 582 -10.96 -17.71 -15.45
CA ASP A 582 -10.66 -17.79 -14.02
C ASP A 582 -11.67 -16.92 -13.26
N ILE A 583 -12.53 -17.57 -12.48
CA ILE A 583 -13.56 -16.91 -11.66
C ILE A 583 -13.14 -16.78 -10.19
N GLY A 584 -11.94 -17.28 -9.85
CA GLY A 584 -11.40 -17.31 -8.50
C GLY A 584 -12.16 -18.23 -7.53
N LEU A 585 -11.53 -18.46 -6.37
CA LEU A 585 -12.19 -18.97 -5.18
C LEU A 585 -12.77 -17.78 -4.41
N LYS A 586 -14.08 -17.76 -4.21
CA LYS A 586 -14.80 -16.69 -3.51
C LYS A 586 -15.22 -17.20 -2.14
N VAL A 587 -14.86 -16.48 -1.09
CA VAL A 587 -15.25 -16.80 0.30
C VAL A 587 -15.90 -15.61 0.98
N GLU A 588 -16.86 -15.87 1.87
CA GLU A 588 -17.51 -14.84 2.67
C GLU A 588 -17.71 -15.28 4.12
N GLY A 589 -17.66 -14.31 5.04
CA GLY A 589 -17.87 -14.54 6.46
C GLY A 589 -18.19 -13.27 7.23
N ARG A 590 -18.80 -13.43 8.41
CA ARG A 590 -19.06 -12.30 9.33
C ARG A 590 -17.82 -12.05 10.17
N PHE A 591 -17.54 -10.79 10.43
CA PHE A 591 -16.45 -10.41 11.33
C PHE A 591 -16.93 -9.62 12.53
N GLN A 592 -16.14 -9.68 13.60
CA GLN A 592 -16.20 -8.75 14.72
C GLN A 592 -14.78 -8.30 15.04
N LEU A 593 -14.55 -6.99 15.01
CA LEU A 593 -13.29 -6.36 15.39
C LEU A 593 -13.49 -5.55 16.68
N ASN A 594 -12.50 -5.62 17.56
CA ASN A 594 -12.42 -4.79 18.76
C ASN A 594 -11.21 -3.88 18.67
N ARG A 595 -11.37 -2.61 19.05
CA ARG A 595 -10.26 -1.68 19.18
C ARG A 595 -9.46 -2.04 20.42
N VAL A 596 -8.21 -2.45 20.22
CA VAL A 596 -7.28 -2.84 21.29
C VAL A 596 -6.29 -1.72 21.63
N SER A 597 -6.13 -0.74 20.74
CA SER A 597 -5.32 0.46 20.97
C SER A 597 -5.84 1.65 20.15
N ARG A 598 -5.61 2.87 20.62
CA ARG A 598 -5.83 4.17 19.97
C ARG A 598 -4.59 4.74 19.29
N ILE A 599 -3.43 4.06 19.35
CA ILE A 599 -2.18 4.51 18.71
C ILE A 599 -2.38 4.62 17.21
N ASP A 600 -2.45 5.85 16.72
CA ASP A 600 -2.87 6.17 15.36
C ASP A 600 -1.73 6.14 14.33
N THR A 601 -0.53 5.75 14.75
CA THR A 601 0.68 5.76 13.92
C THR A 601 1.49 4.48 14.14
N LEU A 602 1.77 3.76 13.06
CA LEU A 602 2.68 2.62 13.07
C LEU A 602 4.14 3.09 13.04
N ASN A 603 5.02 2.31 13.66
CA ASN A 603 6.47 2.48 13.64
C ASN A 603 6.93 3.85 14.18
N ALA A 604 6.15 4.46 15.09
CA ALA A 604 6.52 5.68 15.78
C ALA A 604 7.45 5.37 16.95
N GLN A 605 8.57 6.10 17.05
CA GLN A 605 9.59 5.89 18.09
C GLN A 605 9.28 6.60 19.40
#